data_AF-A0A183HUF6-F1
#
_entry.id   AF-A0A183HUF6-F1
#
_cell.length_a   1.000
_cell.length_b   1.000
_cell.length_c   1.000
_cell.angle_alpha   90.00
_cell.angle_beta   90.00
_cell.angle_gamma   90.00
#
_symmetry.space_group_name_H-M   'P 1'
#
loop_
_entity.id
_entity.type
_entity.pdbx_description
1 polymer ?
#
loop_
_entity_poly.entity_id
_entity_poly.type
_entity_poly.pdbx_seq_one_letter_code
_entity_poly.pdbx_strand_id
1 'polypeptide(L)' 'MQQSFHAIPQQELPLGPRIIHLNRGMQGLGFNIVGGEDGEPIYISYVLPGGVADLSGNVRK' A
#
# COMPACT_ATOMS: atom_id res chain seq x y z
N MET A 1 -4.03 13.60 36.43
CA MET A 1 -3.30 12.80 35.42
C MET A 1 -4.08 12.87 34.12
N GLN A 2 -3.77 13.82 33.25
CA GLN A 2 -4.41 13.91 31.93
C GLN A 2 -3.50 13.15 30.97
N GLN A 3 -3.89 11.94 30.58
CA GLN A 3 -3.19 11.23 29.50
C GLN A 3 -3.73 11.77 28.17
N SER A 4 -2.95 12.67 27.57
CA SER A 4 -3.15 13.16 26.21
C SER A 4 -2.96 12.03 25.22
N PHE A 5 -4.07 11.55 24.64
CA PHE A 5 -4.05 10.68 23.46
C PHE A 5 -3.40 11.43 22.31
N HIS A 6 -2.13 11.16 22.06
CA HIS A 6 -1.51 11.53 20.80
C HIS A 6 -2.08 10.60 19.73
N ALA A 7 -3.08 11.10 18.99
CA ALA A 7 -3.39 10.54 17.69
C ALA A 7 -2.11 10.59 16.88
N ILE A 8 -1.54 9.41 16.56
CA ILE A 8 -0.42 9.32 15.64
C ILE A 8 -0.90 9.96 14.33
N PRO A 9 -0.23 11.01 13.81
CA PRO A 9 -0.57 11.55 12.51
C PRO A 9 -0.51 10.38 11.54
N GLN A 10 -1.61 10.08 10.84
CA GLN A 10 -1.57 9.20 9.69
C GLN A 10 -0.48 9.79 8.80
N GLN A 11 0.68 9.12 8.70
CA GLN A 11 1.82 9.63 7.95
C GLN A 11 1.29 10.11 6.60
N GLU A 12 1.35 11.43 6.37
CA GLU A 12 0.97 12.03 5.09
C GLU A 12 1.77 11.30 4.03
N LEU A 13 1.09 10.47 3.24
CA LEU A 13 1.74 9.83 2.12
C LEU A 13 2.23 10.95 1.21
N PRO A 14 3.50 10.93 0.77
CA PRO A 14 4.01 11.93 -0.15
C PRO A 14 3.05 12.07 -1.34
N LEU A 15 2.71 13.32 -1.70
CA LEU A 15 1.77 13.60 -2.79
C LEU A 15 2.32 13.25 -4.20
N GLY A 16 3.59 12.80 -4.28
CA GLY A 16 4.26 12.43 -5.51
C GLY A 16 4.52 10.92 -5.64
N PRO A 17 4.98 10.46 -6.82
CA PRO A 17 5.38 9.07 -7.04
C PRO A 17 6.45 8.64 -6.04
N ARG A 18 6.34 7.40 -5.54
CA ARG A 18 7.31 6.80 -4.62
C ARG A 18 7.70 5.41 -5.05
N ILE A 19 8.96 5.07 -4.79
CA ILE A 19 9.49 3.73 -5.03
C ILE A 19 9.24 2.88 -3.78
N ILE A 20 8.60 1.73 -3.97
CA ILE A 20 8.37 0.75 -2.90
C ILE A 20 9.06 -0.55 -3.31
N HIS A 21 9.97 -1.03 -2.48
CA HIS A 21 10.66 -2.30 -2.69
C HIS A 21 9.89 -3.41 -1.98
N LEU A 22 9.46 -4.42 -2.73
CA LEU A 22 8.79 -5.61 -2.19
C LEU A 22 9.55 -6.86 -2.60
N ASN A 23 9.81 -7.74 -1.65
CA ASN A 23 10.39 -9.06 -1.92
C ASN A 23 9.26 -10.06 -2.17
N ARG A 24 9.27 -10.73 -3.32
CA ARG A 24 8.24 -11.73 -3.67
C ARG A 24 8.23 -12.86 -2.64
N GLY A 25 7.06 -13.10 -2.04
CA GLY A 25 6.80 -14.26 -1.18
C GLY A 25 6.13 -15.40 -1.94
N MET A 26 5.71 -16.44 -1.21
CA MET A 26 5.05 -17.62 -1.78
C MET A 26 3.73 -17.28 -2.51
N GLN A 27 3.00 -16.26 -2.04
CA GLN A 27 1.75 -15.79 -2.62
C GLN A 27 1.96 -14.59 -3.57
N GLY A 28 3.18 -14.40 -4.09
CA GLY A 28 3.52 -13.25 -4.94
C GLY A 28 3.82 -11.98 -4.13
N LEU A 29 3.37 -10.83 -4.63
CA LEU A 29 3.58 -9.52 -3.99
C LEU A 29 2.43 -9.13 -3.04
N GLY A 30 1.34 -9.90 -3.00
CA GLY A 30 0.22 -9.67 -2.10
C GLY A 30 -0.70 -8.52 -2.52
N PHE A 31 -0.82 -8.20 -3.81
CA PHE A 31 -1.83 -7.28 -4.34
C PHE A 31 -2.27 -7.70 -5.74
N ASN A 32 -3.45 -7.23 -6.15
CA ASN A 32 -3.97 -7.35 -7.51
C ASN A 32 -3.95 -5.99 -8.20
N ILE A 33 -3.86 -6.00 -9.54
CA ILE A 33 -3.96 -4.81 -10.38
C ILE A 33 -5.19 -4.87 -11.28
N VAL A 34 -5.68 -3.70 -11.71
CA VAL A 34 -6.70 -3.52 -12.75
C VAL A 34 -6.29 -2.38 -13.69
N GLY A 35 -6.87 -2.34 -14.89
CA GLY A 35 -6.57 -1.33 -15.91
C GLY A 35 -5.35 -1.68 -16.76
N GLY A 36 -4.81 -0.69 -17.48
CA GLY A 36 -3.70 -0.87 -18.43
C GLY A 36 -4.12 -1.27 -19.85
N GLU A 37 -5.42 -1.40 -20.11
CA GLU A 37 -5.96 -1.61 -21.45
C GLU A 37 -6.15 -0.25 -22.14
N ASP A 38 -5.87 -0.14 -23.44
CA ASP A 38 -6.07 1.07 -24.25
C ASP A 38 -5.48 2.38 -23.69
N GLY A 39 -4.42 2.27 -22.88
CA GLY A 39 -3.77 3.42 -22.25
C GLY A 39 -4.45 3.90 -20.97
N GLU A 40 -5.46 3.17 -20.48
CA GLU A 40 -6.07 3.42 -19.18
C GLU A 40 -5.06 3.21 -18.04
N PRO A 41 -5.17 3.97 -16.94
CA PRO A 41 -4.21 3.87 -15.85
C PRO A 41 -4.29 2.51 -15.13
N ILE A 42 -3.16 2.10 -14.54
CA ILE A 42 -3.07 0.88 -13.74
C ILE A 42 -3.26 1.23 -12.27
N TYR A 43 -4.18 0.54 -11.61
CA TYR A 43 -4.47 0.72 -10.19
C TYR A 43 -4.34 -0.59 -9.42
N ILE A 44 -4.05 -0.49 -8.13
CA ILE A 44 -4.15 -1.62 -7.20
C ILE A 44 -5.62 -1.79 -6.81
N SER A 45 -6.22 -2.94 -7.14
CA SER A 45 -7.62 -3.22 -6.84
C SER A 45 -7.84 -3.85 -5.47
N TYR A 46 -6.85 -4.61 -5.00
CA TYR A 46 -6.89 -5.35 -3.75
C TYR A 46 -5.49 -5.52 -3.17
N VAL A 47 -5.37 -5.41 -1.85
CA VAL A 47 -4.16 -5.76 -1.09
C VAL A 47 -4.53 -6.93 -0.18
N LEU A 48 -3.77 -8.03 -0.26
CA LEU A 48 -3.98 -9.24 0.53
C LEU A 48 -3.59 -8.99 1.99
N PRO A 49 -4.51 -9.08 2.96
CA PRO A 49 -4.17 -8.97 4.37
C PRO A 49 -3.14 -10.02 4.80
N GLY A 50 -2.10 -9.59 5.51
CA GLY A 50 -0.95 -10.43 5.88
C GLY A 50 -0.03 -10.80 4.71
N GLY A 51 -0.31 -10.32 3.49
CA GLY A 51 0.57 -10.46 2.33
C GLY A 51 1.74 -9.47 2.35
N VAL A 52 2.68 -9.64 1.43
CA VAL A 52 3.91 -8.82 1.35
C VAL A 52 3.60 -7.31 1.27
N ALA A 53 2.67 -6.91 0.42
CA ALA A 53 2.27 -5.52 0.26
C ALA A 53 1.59 -4.92 1.50
N ASP A 54 0.71 -5.67 2.17
CA ASP A 54 0.07 -5.25 3.42
C ASP A 54 1.11 -5.03 4.54
N LEU A 55 1.97 -6.04 4.75
CA LEU A 55 3.02 -6.00 5.76
C LEU A 55 4.06 -4.91 5.51
N SER A 56 4.20 -4.44 4.26
CA SER A 56 5.07 -3.30 3.96
C SER A 56 4.58 -1.98 4.58
N GLY A 57 3.28 -1.86 4.89
CA GLY A 57 2.62 -0.62 5.33
C GLY A 57 2.58 0.49 4.27
N ASN A 58 3.21 0.26 3.11
CA ASN A 58 3.46 1.25 2.08
C ASN A 58 2.60 1.03 0.84
N VAL A 59 1.97 -0.13 0.65
CA VAL A 59 1.04 -0.34 -0.47
C VAL A 59 -0.39 -0.14 0.03
N ARG A 60 -1.14 0.75 -0.60
CA ARG A 60 -2.54 1.03 -0.25
C ARG A 60 -3.40 1.09 -1.52
N LYS A 61 -4.68 0.74 -1.37
CA LYS A 61 -5.73 1.07 -2.34
C LYS A 61 -6.04 2.56 -2.29
#